data_AF-A0A660PRK5-F1
#
_entry.id   AF-A0A660PRK5-F1
#
_cell.length_a   1.000
_cell.length_b   1.000
_cell.length_c   1.000
_cell.angle_alpha   90.00
_cell.angle_beta   90.00
_cell.angle_gamma   90.00
#
_symmetry.space_group_name_H-M   'P 1'
#
loop_
_entity.id
_entity.type
_entity.pdbx_description
1 polymer ?
#
loop_
_entity_poly.entity_id
_entity_poly.type
_entity_poly.pdbx_seq_one_letter_code
_entity_poly.pdbx_strand_id
1 'polypeptide(L)'
;MSEKCLEYISDLNAYLDGDLPDELCVEIEKHVGECNNCKLMVDTLKMTVKLCREGKPEDLPSSLNDKLNNMLKKKWDKKFGQ
;
A
#
# COMPACT_ATOMS: atom_id res chain seq x y z
N MET A 1 -12.59 -9.77 -5.96
CA MET A 1 -11.43 -9.93 -6.87
C MET A 1 -11.12 -11.42 -6.94
N SER A 2 -10.68 -11.94 -8.09
CA SER A 2 -10.35 -13.37 -8.24
C SER A 2 -9.01 -13.71 -7.58
N GLU A 3 -8.81 -14.97 -7.19
CA GLU A 3 -7.57 -15.46 -6.53
C GLU A 3 -6.32 -15.16 -7.37
N LYS A 4 -6.38 -15.38 -8.69
CA LYS A 4 -5.28 -15.07 -9.61
C LYS A 4 -4.86 -13.60 -9.61
N CYS A 5 -5.79 -12.67 -9.41
CA CYS A 5 -5.43 -11.26 -9.30
C CYS A 5 -4.62 -10.98 -8.04
N LEU A 6 -4.92 -11.67 -6.93
CA LEU A 6 -4.17 -11.51 -5.68
C LEU A 6 -2.77 -12.12 -5.79
N GLU A 7 -2.63 -13.26 -6.46
CA GLU A 7 -1.33 -13.88 -6.76
C GLU A 7 -0.44 -12.92 -7.57
N TYR A 8 -0.95 -12.37 -8.68
CA TYR A 8 -0.16 -11.44 -9.50
C TYR A 8 0.23 -10.16 -8.76
N ILE A 9 -0.62 -9.66 -7.86
CA ILE A 9 -0.28 -8.51 -7.03
C ILE A 9 0.85 -8.88 -6.05
N SER A 10 0.80 -10.08 -5.47
CA SER A 10 1.84 -10.57 -4.57
C SER A 10 3.20 -10.67 -5.27
N ASP A 11 3.24 -11.27 -6.46
CA ASP A 11 4.47 -11.41 -7.24
C ASP A 11 5.04 -10.04 -7.63
N LEU A 12 4.18 -9.11 -8.02
CA LEU A 12 4.60 -7.75 -8.35
C LEU A 12 5.17 -7.01 -7.14
N ASN A 13 4.59 -7.19 -5.95
CA ASN A 13 5.14 -6.60 -4.73
C ASN A 13 6.50 -7.20 -4.39
N ALA A 14 6.64 -8.53 -4.45
CA ALA A 14 7.91 -9.20 -4.21
C ALA A 14 9.00 -8.74 -5.19
N TYR A 15 8.65 -8.49 -6.46
CA TYR A 15 9.57 -7.88 -7.43
C TYR A 15 10.00 -6.47 -7.01
N LEU A 16 9.07 -5.61 -6.58
CA LEU A 16 9.38 -4.23 -6.17
C LEU A 16 10.21 -4.16 -4.90
N ASP A 17 10.00 -5.08 -3.97
CA ASP A 17 10.74 -5.16 -2.71
C ASP A 17 12.08 -5.89 -2.85
N GLY A 18 12.33 -6.56 -3.99
CA GLY A 18 13.56 -7.31 -4.26
C GLY A 18 13.58 -8.71 -3.65
N ASP A 19 12.41 -9.24 -3.27
CA ASP A 19 12.22 -10.54 -2.62
C ASP A 19 11.85 -11.66 -3.62
N LEU A 20 11.83 -11.36 -4.91
CA LEU A 20 11.65 -12.34 -5.98
C LEU A 20 12.97 -13.11 -6.22
N PRO A 21 12.95 -14.37 -6.70
CA PRO A 21 14.17 -15.06 -7.09
C PRO A 21 14.97 -14.26 -8.14
N ASP A 22 16.28 -14.18 -7.97
CA ASP A 22 17.19 -13.37 -8.81
C ASP A 22 17.01 -13.62 -10.32
N GLU A 23 16.82 -14.88 -10.71
CA GLU A 23 16.60 -15.27 -12.10
C GLU A 23 15.37 -14.58 -12.71
N LEU A 24 14.28 -14.51 -11.94
CA LEU A 24 13.03 -13.90 -12.38
C LEU A 24 13.10 -12.37 -12.34
N CYS A 25 13.84 -11.79 -11.37
CA CYS A 25 14.15 -10.36 -11.39
C CYS A 25 14.88 -9.96 -12.68
N VAL A 26 15.89 -10.72 -13.09
CA VAL A 26 16.64 -10.47 -14.33
C VAL A 26 15.74 -10.54 -15.57
N GLU A 27 14.84 -11.52 -15.65
CA GLU A 27 13.89 -11.63 -16.76
C GLU A 27 12.94 -10.44 -16.82
N ILE A 28 12.42 -9.99 -15.68
CA ILE A 28 11.54 -8.82 -15.60
C ILE A 28 12.30 -7.56 -16.00
N GLU A 29 13.51 -7.35 -15.48
CA GLU A 29 14.34 -6.19 -15.81
C GLU A 29 14.68 -6.12 -17.30
N LYS A 30 14.97 -7.27 -17.92
CA LYS A 30 15.15 -7.36 -19.37
C LYS A 30 13.90 -6.90 -20.12
N HIS A 31 12.72 -7.43 -19.74
CA HIS A 31 11.46 -7.04 -20.38
C HIS A 31 11.16 -5.55 -20.20
N VAL A 32 11.36 -5.02 -19.00
CA VAL A 32 11.18 -3.59 -18.68
C VAL A 32 12.14 -2.72 -19.51
N GLY A 33 13.37 -3.19 -19.79
CA GLY A 33 14.32 -2.52 -20.66
C GLY A 33 13.89 -2.48 -22.13
N GLU A 34 13.18 -3.50 -22.61
CA GLU A 34 12.77 -3.65 -24.02
C GLU A 34 11.35 -3.13 -24.31
N CYS A 35 10.50 -2.98 -23.29
CA CYS A 35 9.09 -2.61 -23.42
C CYS A 35 8.76 -1.26 -22.75
N ASN A 36 8.50 -0.23 -23.57
CA ASN A 36 8.19 1.12 -23.08
C ASN A 36 6.94 1.18 -22.18
N ASN A 37 5.91 0.37 -22.46
CA ASN A 37 4.69 0.34 -21.64
C ASN A 37 4.96 -0.21 -20.23
N CYS A 38 5.75 -1.27 -20.15
CA CYS A 38 6.11 -1.89 -18.88
C CYS A 38 7.07 -1.00 -18.08
N LYS A 39 7.98 -0.29 -18.76
CA LYS A 39 8.80 0.75 -18.13
C LYS A 39 7.96 1.83 -17.46
N LEU A 40 7.00 2.41 -18.19
CA LEU A 40 6.09 3.42 -17.62
C LEU A 40 5.27 2.88 -16.45
N MET A 41 4.79 1.64 -16.54
CA MET A 41 4.03 0.99 -15.47
C MET A 41 4.87 0.81 -14.20
N VAL A 42 6.08 0.24 -14.32
CA VAL A 42 6.99 0.02 -13.18
C VAL A 42 7.43 1.35 -12.56
N ASP A 43 7.75 2.36 -13.37
CA ASP A 43 8.14 3.70 -12.89
C ASP A 43 7.00 4.36 -12.10
N THR A 44 5.77 4.29 -12.61
CA THR A 44 4.57 4.83 -11.93
C THR A 44 4.31 4.11 -10.60
N LEU A 45 4.49 2.79 -10.59
CA LEU A 45 4.29 1.98 -9.41
C LEU A 45 5.34 2.29 -8.32
N LYS A 46 6.62 2.43 -8.71
CA LYS A 46 7.69 2.89 -7.80
C LYS A 46 7.41 4.27 -7.21
N MET A 47 6.87 5.19 -8.01
CA MET A 47 6.45 6.51 -7.52
C MET A 47 5.32 6.41 -6.49
N THR A 48 4.36 5.51 -6.71
CA THR A 48 3.28 5.25 -5.75
C THR A 48 3.82 4.70 -4.43
N VAL A 49 4.73 3.72 -4.49
CA VAL A 49 5.41 3.18 -3.30
C VAL A 49 6.16 4.28 -2.54
N LYS A 50 6.87 5.16 -3.26
CA LYS A 50 7.56 6.30 -2.67
C LYS A 50 6.59 7.22 -1.93
N LEU A 51 5.48 7.60 -2.55
CA LEU A 51 4.45 8.45 -1.91
C LEU A 51 3.86 7.80 -0.66
N CYS A 52 3.64 6.48 -0.66
CA CYS A 52 3.15 5.75 0.51
C CYS A 52 4.20 5.70 1.64
N ARG A 53 5.49 5.52 1.31
CA ARG A 53 6.59 5.48 2.30
C ARG A 53 6.93 6.86 2.86
N GLU A 54 6.89 7.89 2.03
CA GLU A 54 7.21 9.28 2.39
C GLU A 54 6.00 10.07 2.89
N GLY A 55 4.80 9.47 2.85
CA GLY A 55 3.58 10.05 3.39
C GLY A 55 3.79 10.46 4.84
N LYS A 56 3.79 11.76 5.10
CA LYS A 56 3.89 12.26 6.47
C LYS A 56 2.59 11.94 7.19
N PRO A 57 2.65 11.41 8.42
CA PRO A 57 1.49 11.34 9.28
C PRO A 57 0.96 12.77 9.47
N GLU A 58 -0.24 13.03 8.96
CA GLU A 58 -0.94 14.28 9.20
C GLU A 58 -1.76 14.13 10.47
N ASP A 59 -1.69 15.14 11.34
CA ASP A 59 -2.49 15.15 12.55
C ASP A 59 -3.98 15.16 12.21
N LEU A 60 -4.74 14.31 12.90
CA LEU A 60 -6.19 14.33 12.81
C LEU A 60 -6.70 15.73 13.20
N PRO A 61 -7.55 16.38 12.38
CA PRO A 61 -8.14 17.66 12.74
C PRO A 61 -8.79 17.58 14.12
N SER A 62 -8.53 18.56 14.98
CA SER A 62 -9.02 18.58 16.37
C SER A 62 -10.51 18.28 16.47
N SER A 63 -11.31 18.91 15.59
CA SER A 63 -12.76 18.68 15.52
C SER A 63 -13.17 17.23 15.24
N LEU A 64 -12.37 16.45 14.51
CA LEU A 64 -12.61 15.04 14.26
C LEU A 64 -12.14 14.19 15.44
N ASN A 65 -10.99 14.53 16.01
CA ASN A 65 -10.44 13.89 17.20
C ASN A 65 -11.43 13.95 18.37
N ASP A 66 -11.98 15.14 18.65
CA ASP A 66 -12.97 15.37 19.70
C ASP A 66 -14.26 14.58 19.45
N LYS A 67 -14.76 14.57 18.22
CA LYS A 67 -15.97 13.80 17.85
C LYS A 67 -15.75 12.30 18.07
N LEU A 68 -14.61 11.78 17.63
CA LEU A 68 -14.25 10.38 17.79
C LEU A 68 -14.15 9.99 19.26
N ASN A 69 -13.41 10.76 20.06
CA ASN A 69 -13.25 10.52 21.49
C ASN A 69 -14.58 10.59 22.24
N ASN A 70 -15.43 11.56 21.93
CA ASN A 70 -16.76 11.66 22.53
C ASN A 70 -17.65 10.47 22.17
N MET A 71 -17.60 10.00 20.91
CA MET A 71 -18.34 8.82 20.48
C MET A 71 -17.84 7.56 21.19
N LEU A 72 -16.52 7.37 21.27
CA LEU A 72 -15.90 6.23 21.96
C LEU A 72 -16.28 6.22 23.44
N LYS A 73 -16.19 7.36 24.13
CA LYS A 73 -16.60 7.51 25.52
C LYS A 73 -18.07 7.17 25.72
N LYS A 74 -18.97 7.71 24.89
CA LYS A 74 -20.41 7.37 24.94
C LYS A 74 -20.68 5.87 24.73
N LYS A 75 -19.96 5.21 23.82
CA LYS A 75 -20.12 3.76 23.61
C LYS A 75 -19.54 2.96 24.77
N TRP A 76 -18.43 3.41 25.33
CA TRP A 76 -17.81 2.81 26.51
C TRP A 76 -18.75 2.87 27.70
N ASP A 77 -19.29 4.06 28.01
CA ASP A 77 -20.22 4.27 29.12
C ASP A 77 -21.48 3.42 28.95
N LYS A 78 -22.02 3.28 27.74
CA LYS A 78 -23.17 2.40 27.47
C LYS A 78 -22.88 0.91 27.62
N LYS A 79 -21.63 0.48 27.44
CA LYS A 79 -21.24 -0.94 27.43
C LYS A 79 -20.69 -1.40 28.78
N PHE A 80 -20.04 -0.49 29.51
CA PHE A 80 -19.28 -0.79 30.73
C PHE A 80 -19.58 0.16 31.90
N GLY A 81 -20.23 1.31 31.66
CA GLY A 81 -20.86 2.08 32.73
C GLY A 81 -22.15 1.37 33.11
N GLN A 82 -22.33 1.10 34.40
CA GLN A 82 -23.52 0.44 34.95
C GLN A 82 -24.83 1.11 34.54
#